data_AF-A0A918DJE4-F1
#
_entry.id   AF-A0A918DJE4-F1
#
_cell.length_a   1.000
_cell.length_b   1.000
_cell.length_c   1.000
_cell.angle_alpha   90.00
_cell.angle_beta   90.00
_cell.angle_gamma   90.00
#
_symmetry.space_group_name_H-M   'P 1'
#
loop_
_entity.id
_entity.type
_entity.pdbx_description
1 polymer ?
#
loop_
_entity_poly.entity_id
_entity_poly.type
_entity_poly.pdbx_seq_one_letter_code
_entity_poly.pdbx_strand_id
1 'polypeptide(L)'
;MTTQYLILSGLLFAIGAMGVLIRRNAIVVFMCVELMLNACNLAFVTFARQVGNLEGQIIAFFVMVVAAAEVVVGLAIIVTIFRTRRSASVDDANLLKY
;
A
#
# COMPACT_ATOMS: atom_id res chain seq x y z
N MET A 1 -16.59 -20.35 1.75
CA MET A 1 -16.32 -19.38 0.66
C MET A 1 -15.64 -18.10 1.16
N THR A 2 -16.09 -17.45 2.24
CA THR A 2 -15.46 -16.20 2.73
C THR A 2 -14.05 -16.38 3.32
N THR A 3 -13.74 -17.52 3.94
CA THR A 3 -12.39 -17.80 4.47
C THR A 3 -11.29 -17.75 3.41
N GLN A 4 -11.59 -18.13 2.16
CA GLN A 4 -10.62 -18.09 1.06
C GLN A 4 -10.19 -16.66 0.73
N TYR A 5 -11.12 -15.69 0.81
CA TYR A 5 -10.80 -14.28 0.60
C TYR A 5 -9.98 -13.69 1.75
N LEU A 6 -10.20 -14.14 2.99
CA LEU A 6 -9.35 -13.75 4.13
C LEU A 6 -7.92 -14.26 3.96
N ILE A 7 -7.75 -15.54 3.58
CA ILE A 7 -6.44 -16.13 3.28
C ILE A 7 -5.75 -15.36 2.15
N LEU A 8 -6.47 -15.06 1.07
CA LEU A 8 -5.96 -14.25 -0.04
C LEU A 8 -5.52 -12.86 0.43
N SER A 9 -6.31 -12.19 1.26
CA SER A 9 -5.92 -10.88 1.80
C SER A 9 -4.64 -10.97 2.64
N GLY A 10 -4.50 -12.00 3.48
CA GLY A 10 -3.30 -12.21 4.28
C GLY A 10 -2.06 -12.45 3.41
N LEU A 11 -2.20 -13.23 2.33
CA LEU A 11 -1.12 -13.47 1.37
C LEU A 11 -0.72 -12.19 0.63
N LEU A 12 -1.68 -11.42 0.13
CA LEU A 12 -1.41 -10.16 -0.57
C LEU A 12 -0.71 -9.15 0.35
N PHE A 13 -1.18 -9.03 1.60
CA PHE A 13 -0.55 -8.16 2.59
C PHE A 13 0.88 -8.60 2.90
N ALA A 14 1.12 -9.90 3.11
CA ALA A 14 2.46 -10.43 3.36
C ALA A 14 3.41 -10.19 2.17
N ILE A 15 2.92 -10.37 0.93
CA ILE A 15 3.70 -10.07 -0.28
C ILE A 15 4.06 -8.58 -0.35
N GLY A 16 3.10 -7.70 -0.08
CA GLY A 16 3.35 -6.27 0.00
C GLY A 16 4.38 -5.92 1.08
N ALA A 17 4.23 -6.47 2.29
CA ALA A 17 5.16 -6.25 3.39
C ALA A 17 6.59 -6.73 3.09
N MET A 18 6.73 -7.93 2.52
CA MET A 18 8.03 -8.43 2.05
C MET A 18 8.61 -7.53 0.96
N GLY A 19 7.78 -7.05 0.04
CA GLY A 19 8.18 -6.09 -0.99
C GLY A 19 8.73 -4.80 -0.41
N VAL A 20 8.06 -4.21 0.60
CA VAL A 20 8.53 -3.00 1.29
C VAL A 20 9.90 -3.21 1.93
N LEU A 21 10.15 -4.37 2.54
CA LEU A 21 11.42 -4.65 3.24
C LEU A 21 12.59 -4.96 2.28
N ILE A 22 12.32 -5.57 1.13
CA ILE A 22 13.36 -6.08 0.22
C ILE A 22 13.72 -5.05 -0.87
N ARG A 23 12.76 -4.20 -1.26
CA ARG A 23 12.93 -3.34 -2.43
C ARG A 23 13.62 -2.04 -2.07
N ARG A 24 14.67 -1.71 -2.82
CA ARG A 24 15.42 -0.45 -2.68
C ARG A 24 14.88 0.68 -3.56
N ASN A 25 14.04 0.37 -4.56
CA ASN A 25 13.45 1.37 -5.43
C ASN A 25 12.19 1.95 -4.78
N ALA A 26 12.18 3.26 -4.52
CA ALA A 26 11.08 3.97 -3.87
C ALA A 26 9.73 3.78 -4.57
N ILE A 27 9.71 3.72 -5.90
CA ILE A 27 8.48 3.49 -6.66
C ILE A 27 7.94 2.08 -6.38
N VAL A 28 8.83 1.08 -6.32
CA VAL A 28 8.41 -0.29 -6.05
C VAL A 28 7.92 -0.44 -4.61
N VAL A 29 8.59 0.20 -3.65
CA VAL A 29 8.14 0.25 -2.26
C VAL A 29 6.74 0.88 -2.16
N PHE A 30 6.53 1.99 -2.87
CA PHE A 30 5.24 2.66 -2.94
C PHE A 30 4.12 1.75 -3.50
N MET A 31 4.39 1.05 -4.61
CA MET A 31 3.46 0.07 -5.16
C MET A 31 3.18 -1.11 -4.20
N CYS A 32 4.14 -1.50 -3.37
CA CYS A 32 3.93 -2.53 -2.35
C CYS A 32 3.01 -2.05 -1.22
N VAL A 33 3.09 -0.78 -0.82
CA VAL A 33 2.16 -0.17 0.15
C VAL A 33 0.74 -0.16 -0.42
N GLU A 34 0.57 0.23 -1.68
CA GLU A 34 -0.74 0.17 -2.37
C GLU A 34 -1.33 -1.24 -2.40
N LEU A 35 -0.49 -2.26 -2.60
CA LEU A 35 -0.92 -3.66 -2.54
C LEU A 35 -1.39 -4.05 -1.13
N MET A 36 -0.71 -3.58 -0.09
CA MET A 36 -1.11 -3.82 1.30
C MET A 36 -2.46 -3.15 1.62
N LEU A 37 -2.68 -1.91 1.17
CA LEU A 37 -3.97 -1.22 1.33
C LEU A 37 -5.11 -1.94 0.61
N ASN A 38 -4.87 -2.48 -0.59
CA ASN A 38 -5.84 -3.30 -1.31
C ASN A 38 -6.15 -4.61 -0.58
N ALA A 39 -5.15 -5.24 0.04
CA ALA A 39 -5.36 -6.41 0.89
C ALA A 39 -6.26 -6.10 2.10
N CYS A 40 -6.03 -4.97 2.77
CA CYS A 40 -6.90 -4.50 3.86
C CYS A 40 -8.35 -4.28 3.39
N ASN A 41 -8.55 -3.69 2.21
CA ASN A 41 -9.88 -3.50 1.62
C ASN A 41 -10.60 -4.84 1.37
N LEU A 42 -9.88 -5.83 0.84
CA LEU A 42 -10.43 -7.18 0.66
C LEU A 42 -10.84 -7.80 1.99
N ALA A 43 -10.04 -7.63 3.05
CA ALA A 43 -10.40 -8.10 4.39
C ALA A 43 -11.67 -7.43 4.91
N PHE A 44 -11.78 -6.10 4.84
CA PHE A 44 -12.96 -5.35 5.29
C PHE A 44 -14.24 -5.79 4.56
N VAL A 45 -14.20 -5.88 3.24
CA VAL A 45 -15.37 -6.31 2.44
C VAL A 45 -15.75 -7.76 2.75
N THR A 46 -14.75 -8.63 3.00
CA THR A 46 -15.00 -10.02 3.36
C THR A 46 -15.67 -10.16 4.73
N PHE A 47 -15.23 -9.38 5.73
CA PHE A 47 -15.86 -9.35 7.04
C PHE A 47 -17.27 -8.78 6.99
N ALA A 48 -17.49 -7.69 6.25
CA ALA A 48 -18.83 -7.13 6.04
C ALA A 48 -19.80 -8.16 5.43
N ARG A 49 -19.31 -8.98 4.49
CA ARG A 49 -20.08 -10.09 3.93
C ARG A 49 -20.39 -11.19 4.93
N GLN A 50 -19.51 -11.48 5.89
CA GLN A 50 -19.75 -12.48 6.93
C GLN A 50 -20.77 -12.00 7.96
N VAL A 51 -20.72 -10.72 8.33
CA VAL A 51 -21.63 -10.08 9.29
C VAL A 51 -22.98 -9.74 8.64
N GLY A 52 -23.02 -9.55 7.32
CA GLY A 52 -24.22 -9.18 6.58
C GLY A 52 -24.52 -7.67 6.60
N ASN A 53 -23.49 -6.83 6.76
CA ASN A 53 -23.61 -5.38 6.78
C ASN A 53 -22.80 -4.71 5.65
N LEU A 54 -22.90 -3.39 5.54
CA LEU A 54 -22.21 -2.58 4.52
C LEU A 54 -20.99 -1.81 5.08
N GLU A 55 -20.68 -1.94 6.37
CA GLU A 55 -19.67 -1.13 7.05
C GLU A 55 -18.28 -1.31 6.44
N GLY A 56 -17.88 -2.54 6.13
CA GLY A 56 -16.58 -2.79 5.50
C GLY A 56 -16.48 -2.25 4.07
N GLN A 57 -17.59 -2.09 3.35
CA GLN A 57 -17.60 -1.45 2.03
C GLN A 57 -17.44 0.07 2.17
N ILE A 58 -18.08 0.68 3.16
CA ILE A 58 -17.93 2.11 3.48
C ILE A 58 -16.47 2.41 3.84
N ILE A 59 -15.86 1.59 4.72
CA ILE A 59 -14.44 1.76 5.10
C ILE A 59 -13.53 1.59 3.87
N ALA A 60 -13.74 0.57 3.05
CA ALA A 60 -12.93 0.36 1.84
C ALA A 60 -13.02 1.54 0.86
N PHE A 61 -14.19 2.18 0.75
CA PHE A 61 -14.35 3.40 -0.04
C PHE A 61 -13.49 4.56 0.50
N PHE A 62 -13.48 4.79 1.82
CA PHE A 62 -12.60 5.78 2.43
C PHE A 62 -11.12 5.46 2.21
N VAL A 63 -10.71 4.20 2.32
CA VAL A 63 -9.33 3.78 2.04
C VAL A 63 -8.95 4.08 0.59
N MET A 64 -9.84 3.85 -0.39
CA MET A 64 -9.57 4.21 -1.79
C MET A 64 -9.37 5.72 -1.99
N VAL A 65 -10.12 6.56 -1.27
CA VAL A 65 -9.94 8.01 -1.31
C VAL A 65 -8.61 8.43 -0.69
N VAL A 66 -8.25 7.84 0.46
CA VAL A 66 -6.96 8.10 1.13
C VAL A 66 -5.80 7.63 0.26
N ALA A 67 -5.89 6.44 -0.35
CA ALA A 67 -4.89 5.92 -1.28
C ALA A 67 -4.72 6.85 -2.49
N ALA A 68 -5.81 7.36 -3.07
CA ALA A 68 -5.72 8.34 -4.15
C ALA A 68 -4.97 9.62 -3.73
N ALA A 69 -5.25 10.14 -2.52
CA ALA A 69 -4.52 11.30 -1.99
C ALA A 69 -3.04 10.98 -1.71
N GLU A 70 -2.76 9.80 -1.16
CA GLU A 70 -1.40 9.31 -0.89
C GLU A 70 -0.59 9.19 -2.19
N VAL A 71 -1.13 8.59 -3.25
CA VAL A 71 -0.47 8.44 -4.56
C VAL A 71 -0.08 9.80 -5.15
N VAL A 72 -0.96 10.79 -5.07
CA VAL A 72 -0.66 12.14 -5.57
C VAL A 72 0.53 12.76 -4.83
N VAL A 73 0.52 12.70 -3.50
CA VAL A 73 1.60 13.28 -2.67
C VAL A 73 2.89 12.48 -2.77
N GLY A 74 2.80 11.15 -2.66
CA GLY A 74 3.92 10.21 -2.72
C GLY A 74 4.66 10.30 -4.05
N LEU A 75 3.94 10.27 -5.18
CA LEU A 75 4.57 10.41 -6.49
C LEU A 75 5.16 11.80 -6.71
N ALA A 76 4.53 12.88 -6.23
CA ALA A 76 5.09 14.23 -6.31
C ALA A 76 6.46 14.32 -5.60
N ILE A 77 6.57 13.73 -4.40
CA ILE A 77 7.82 13.66 -3.63
C ILE A 77 8.85 12.81 -4.36
N ILE A 78 8.48 11.59 -4.79
CA ILE A 78 9.38 10.67 -5.49
C ILE A 78 9.94 11.32 -6.76
N VAL A 79 9.08 11.91 -7.60
CA VAL A 79 9.51 12.60 -8.83
C VAL A 79 10.46 13.75 -8.54
N THR A 80 10.19 14.54 -7.49
CA THR A 80 11.07 15.64 -7.07
C THR A 80 12.45 15.13 -6.66
N ILE A 81 12.51 14.05 -5.87
CA ILE A 81 13.77 13.42 -5.47
C ILE A 81 14.52 12.88 -6.70
N PHE A 82 13.82 12.18 -7.59
CA PHE A 82 14.39 11.63 -8.83
C PHE A 82 15.00 12.72 -9.72
N ARG A 83 14.34 13.87 -9.86
CA ARG A 83 14.85 14.99 -10.65
C ARG A 83 16.17 15.55 -10.08
N THR A 84 16.32 15.55 -8.75
CA THR A 84 17.52 16.05 -8.08
C THR A 84 18.64 15.02 -8.01
N ARG A 85 18.31 13.73 -7.83
CA ARG A 85 19.29 12.65 -7.55
C ARG A 85 19.57 11.73 -8.74
N ARG A 86 18.77 11.77 -9.82
CA ARG A 86 18.73 10.80 -10.93
C ARG A 86 18.62 9.33 -10.49
N SER A 87 18.28 9.06 -9.23
CA SER A 87 18.18 7.74 -8.62
C SER A 87 16.89 7.63 -7.81
N ALA A 88 16.28 6.44 -7.88
CA ALA A 88 15.09 6.02 -7.14
C ALA A 88 15.38 5.42 -5.77
N SER A 89 16.67 5.25 -5.46
CA SER A 89 17.10 4.39 -4.37
C SER A 89 16.77 5.03 -3.02
N VAL A 90 16.09 4.28 -2.16
CA VAL A 90 15.74 4.72 -0.80
C VAL A 90 16.99 4.78 0.08
N ASP A 91 17.99 3.94 -0.16
CA ASP A 91 19.24 3.91 0.64
C ASP A 91 20.13 5.13 0.40
N ASP A 92 19.98 5.76 -0.76
CA ASP A 92 20.77 6.93 -1.10
C ASP A 92 20.31 8.16 -0.30
N ALA A 93 19.14 8.11 0.36
CA ALA A 93 18.55 9.22 1.13
C ALA A 93 19.19 9.43 2.53
N ASN A 94 20.51 9.35 2.62
CA ASN A 94 21.25 9.34 3.89
C ASN A 94 21.68 10.74 4.38
N LEU A 95 20.89 11.79 4.10
CA LEU A 95 21.25 13.19 4.35
C LEU A 95 21.27 13.59 5.83
N LEU A 96 20.63 12.80 6.71
CA LEU A 96 20.46 13.11 8.15
C LEU A 96 21.29 12.19 9.07
N LYS A 97 22.37 11.57 8.55
CA LYS A 97 23.19 10.64 9.35
C LYS A 97 24.19 11.33 10.30
N TYR A 98 24.17 12.66 10.40
CA TYR A 98 25.05 13.45 11.27
C TYR A 98 24.28 14.60 11.91
#